data_AF-A0A963RRN2-F1
#
_entry.id   AF-A0A963RRN2-F1
#
_cell.length_a   1.000
_cell.length_b   1.000
_cell.length_c   1.000
_cell.angle_alpha   90.00
_cell.angle_beta   90.00
_cell.angle_gamma   90.00
#
_symmetry.space_group_name_H-M   'P 1'
#
loop_
_entity.id
_entity.type
_entity.pdbx_description
1 polymer ?
#
loop_
_entity_poly.entity_id
_entity_poly.type
_entity_poly.pdbx_seq_one_letter_code
_entity_poly.pdbx_strand_id
1 'polypeptide(L)'
;MSIKSDRWIRRMAQEHGMIEPFEPGQVRQAADGHKIVSYGTSSYGYDIRCAPEFKVFTNIHSTVVDPKNFDEKSFVDIESDVCIIPPNSFALARTVEYFRIPRNVLTVCLGKST
;
A
#
# COMPACT_ATOMS: atom_id res chain seq x y z
N MET A 1 18.46 -11.63 -11.39
CA MET A 1 17.02 -11.33 -11.32
C MET A 1 16.77 -10.09 -12.15
N SER A 2 15.77 -10.09 -13.04
CA SER A 2 15.41 -8.94 -13.87
C SER A 2 14.06 -8.36 -13.42
N ILE A 3 13.85 -7.07 -13.65
CA ILE A 3 12.56 -6.41 -13.44
C ILE A 3 11.53 -7.03 -14.39
N LYS A 4 10.36 -7.38 -13.86
CA LYS A 4 9.28 -8.02 -14.63
C LYS A 4 8.39 -6.97 -15.29
N SER A 5 7.97 -7.24 -16.51
CA SER A 5 7.06 -6.36 -17.27
C SER A 5 5.60 -6.54 -16.85
N ASP A 6 4.78 -5.58 -17.24
CA ASP A 6 3.32 -5.59 -17.14
C ASP A 6 2.68 -6.92 -17.58
N ARG A 7 3.12 -7.50 -18.70
CA ARG A 7 2.62 -8.78 -19.23
C ARG A 7 2.84 -9.92 -18.26
N TRP A 8 4.01 -9.97 -17.63
CA TRP A 8 4.32 -10.99 -16.63
C TRP A 8 3.48 -10.78 -15.37
N ILE A 9 3.35 -9.53 -14.90
CA ILE A 9 2.56 -9.20 -13.71
C ILE A 9 1.09 -9.61 -13.90
N ARG A 10 0.49 -9.24 -15.04
CA ARG A 10 -0.89 -9.63 -15.41
C ARG A 10 -1.09 -11.14 -15.37
N ARG A 11 -0.18 -11.88 -16.02
CA ARG A 11 -0.24 -13.35 -16.04
C ARG A 11 -0.18 -13.92 -14.63
N MET A 12 0.76 -13.46 -13.80
CA MET A 12 0.91 -13.97 -12.43
C MET A 12 -0.28 -13.61 -11.54
N ALA A 13 -0.89 -12.44 -11.72
CA ALA A 13 -2.10 -12.08 -10.99
C ALA A 13 -3.30 -12.96 -11.40
N GLN A 14 -3.51 -13.17 -12.70
CA GLN A 14 -4.66 -13.91 -13.23
C GLN A 14 -4.56 -15.43 -13.04
N GLU A 15 -3.38 -16.02 -13.30
CA GLU A 15 -3.19 -17.48 -13.27
C GLU A 15 -2.78 -18.02 -11.89
N HIS A 16 -2.14 -17.18 -11.07
CA HIS A 16 -1.57 -17.60 -9.79
C HIS A 16 -2.06 -16.80 -8.58
N GLY A 17 -2.98 -15.83 -8.77
CA GLY A 17 -3.51 -15.02 -7.67
C GLY A 17 -2.44 -14.22 -6.94
N MET A 18 -1.38 -13.80 -7.64
CA MET A 18 -0.25 -13.08 -7.04
C MET A 18 -0.66 -11.76 -6.38
N ILE A 19 -1.70 -11.10 -6.89
CA ILE A 19 -2.25 -9.82 -6.41
C ILE A 19 -3.77 -9.94 -6.41
N GLU A 20 -4.43 -9.58 -5.30
CA GLU A 20 -5.89 -9.66 -5.20
C GLU A 20 -6.45 -8.59 -4.25
N PRO A 21 -7.43 -7.75 -4.68
CA PRO A 21 -7.95 -7.61 -6.04
C PRO A 21 -6.90 -7.06 -7.03
N PHE A 22 -7.02 -7.43 -8.32
CA PHE A 22 -6.07 -7.05 -9.36
C PHE A 22 -6.66 -6.13 -10.43
N GLU A 23 -5.94 -5.07 -10.78
CA GLU A 23 -6.29 -4.14 -11.85
C GLU A 23 -5.27 -4.21 -13.02
N PRO A 24 -5.68 -4.73 -14.20
CA PRO A 24 -4.77 -4.92 -15.34
C PRO A 24 -4.34 -3.61 -16.02
N GLY A 25 -5.05 -2.51 -15.80
CA GLY A 25 -4.75 -1.19 -16.36
C GLY A 25 -4.26 -0.18 -15.31
N GLN A 26 -4.05 1.06 -15.76
CA GLN A 26 -3.87 2.20 -14.86
C GLN A 26 -5.19 2.92 -14.68
N VAL A 27 -5.68 2.97 -13.46
CA VAL A 27 -6.90 3.70 -13.09
C VAL A 27 -6.50 5.08 -12.58
N ARG A 28 -7.03 6.14 -13.21
CA ARG A 28 -6.66 7.54 -12.92
C ARG A 28 -7.85 8.42 -12.50
N GLN A 29 -9.05 7.86 -12.55
CA GLN A 29 -10.30 8.52 -12.22
C GLN A 29 -11.13 7.60 -11.33
N ALA A 30 -11.82 8.18 -10.36
CA ALA A 30 -12.82 7.47 -9.56
C ALA A 30 -14.11 7.26 -10.39
N ALA A 31 -15.04 6.47 -9.83
CA ALA A 31 -16.28 6.11 -10.50
C ALA A 31 -17.20 7.31 -10.83
N ASP A 32 -17.08 8.39 -10.07
CA ASP A 32 -17.78 9.67 -10.26
C ASP A 32 -17.02 10.65 -11.20
N GLY A 33 -15.87 10.24 -11.74
CA GLY A 33 -15.08 10.98 -12.71
C GLY A 33 -14.03 11.94 -12.13
N HIS A 34 -13.90 12.07 -10.81
CA HIS A 34 -12.83 12.91 -10.26
C HIS A 34 -11.45 12.25 -10.41
N LYS A 35 -10.40 13.07 -10.57
CA LYS A 35 -9.02 12.57 -10.69
C LYS A 35 -8.53 12.05 -9.34
N ILE A 36 -7.87 10.89 -9.37
CA ILE A 36 -7.26 10.26 -8.19
C ILE A 36 -5.76 10.04 -8.39
N VAL A 37 -5.05 9.80 -7.29
CA VAL A 37 -3.70 9.21 -7.36
C VAL A 37 -3.81 7.84 -8.01
N SER A 38 -3.19 7.66 -9.17
CA SER A 38 -3.45 6.47 -9.99
C SER A 38 -2.92 5.19 -9.37
N TYR A 39 -3.57 4.06 -9.68
CA TYR A 39 -3.20 2.73 -9.23
C TYR A 39 -3.33 1.68 -10.35
N GLY A 40 -2.88 0.45 -10.08
CA GLY A 40 -2.95 -0.70 -10.99
C GLY A 40 -1.65 -0.96 -11.77
N THR A 41 -1.72 -1.81 -12.79
CA THR A 41 -0.53 -2.30 -13.50
C THR A 41 0.18 -1.18 -14.28
N SER A 42 1.47 -0.98 -13.99
CA SER A 42 2.39 -0.09 -14.71
C SER A 42 3.33 -0.90 -15.61
N SER A 43 4.12 -0.24 -16.47
CA SER A 43 4.97 -0.90 -17.48
C SER A 43 5.91 -1.97 -16.89
N TYR A 44 6.45 -1.72 -15.70
CA TYR A 44 7.41 -2.58 -15.00
C TYR A 44 7.14 -2.65 -13.49
N GLY A 45 5.88 -2.53 -13.08
CA GLY A 45 5.50 -2.49 -11.68
C GLY A 45 3.98 -2.51 -11.49
N TYR A 46 3.55 -2.42 -10.25
CA TYR A 46 2.15 -2.37 -9.87
C TYR A 46 1.95 -1.31 -8.80
N ASP A 47 1.10 -0.32 -9.08
CA ASP A 47 0.76 0.74 -8.15
C ASP A 47 -0.33 0.24 -7.19
N ILE A 48 0.00 0.10 -5.90
CA ILE A 48 -0.88 -0.37 -4.83
C ILE A 48 -1.74 0.75 -4.25
N ARG A 49 -2.87 0.39 -3.64
CA ARG A 49 -3.78 1.33 -2.97
C ARG A 49 -3.62 1.30 -1.46
N CYS A 50 -3.83 2.44 -0.83
CA CYS A 50 -3.95 2.57 0.62
C CYS A 50 -5.38 2.23 1.04
N ALA A 51 -5.55 1.36 2.05
CA ALA A 51 -6.84 1.07 2.66
C ALA A 51 -7.25 2.18 3.65
N PRO A 52 -8.54 2.28 4.05
CA PRO A 52 -9.02 3.37 4.89
C PRO A 52 -8.67 3.20 6.38
N GLU A 53 -8.04 2.10 6.80
CA GLU A 53 -7.62 1.88 8.18
C GLU A 53 -6.17 2.33 8.42
N PHE A 54 -6.02 3.25 9.36
CA PHE A 54 -4.76 3.89 9.71
C PHE A 54 -4.46 3.74 11.21
N LYS A 55 -3.18 3.60 11.53
CA LYS A 55 -2.62 3.74 12.89
C LYS A 55 -1.71 4.96 12.92
N VAL A 56 -2.18 6.06 13.50
CA VAL A 56 -1.40 7.32 13.59
C VAL A 56 -0.62 7.35 14.89
N PHE A 57 0.69 7.57 14.82
CA PHE A 57 1.56 7.61 16.00
C PHE A 57 1.22 8.78 16.92
N THR A 58 1.20 8.52 18.23
CA THR A 58 1.01 9.52 19.29
C THR A 58 2.04 9.36 20.39
N ASN A 59 2.61 10.47 20.85
CA ASN A 59 3.61 10.50 21.93
C ASN A 59 3.01 10.86 23.30
N ILE A 60 1.68 10.95 23.43
CA ILE A 60 0.98 11.38 24.66
C ILE A 60 1.42 10.56 25.88
N HIS A 61 1.75 9.28 25.69
CA HIS A 61 2.13 8.38 26.77
C HIS A 61 3.63 8.35 27.10
N SER A 62 4.46 9.16 26.42
CA SER A 62 5.92 9.28 26.66
C SER A 62 6.65 7.93 26.72
N THR A 63 6.16 6.94 25.96
CA THR A 63 6.75 5.61 25.87
C THR A 63 7.98 5.65 24.96
N VAL A 64 9.06 4.98 25.37
CA VAL A 64 10.17 4.68 24.46
C VAL A 64 9.64 3.69 23.43
N VAL A 65 9.84 3.98 22.14
CA VAL A 65 9.43 3.07 21.07
C VAL A 65 10.39 1.86 21.06
N ASP A 66 9.88 0.69 21.42
CA ASP A 66 10.61 -0.58 21.34
C ASP A 66 10.11 -1.40 20.13
N PRO A 67 10.90 -1.52 19.04
CA PRO A 67 10.52 -2.31 17.87
C PRO A 67 10.30 -3.81 18.15
N LYS A 68 10.84 -4.35 19.26
CA LYS A 68 10.62 -5.75 19.67
C LYS A 68 9.33 -5.92 20.46
N ASN A 69 8.83 -4.87 21.09
CA ASN A 69 7.62 -4.85 21.91
C ASN A 69 6.70 -3.73 21.43
N PHE A 70 6.03 -3.97 20.30
CA PHE A 70 5.13 -2.99 19.70
C PHE A 70 3.96 -2.67 20.64
N ASP A 71 3.87 -1.42 21.10
CA ASP A 71 2.82 -0.96 22.01
C ASP A 71 1.68 -0.29 21.24
N GLU A 72 0.51 -0.94 21.20
CA GLU A 72 -0.68 -0.41 20.54
C GLU A 72 -1.14 0.93 21.10
N LYS A 73 -0.82 1.25 22.37
CA LYS A 73 -1.15 2.56 22.99
C LYS A 73 -0.38 3.73 22.39
N SER A 74 0.71 3.45 21.66
CA SER A 74 1.48 4.48 20.95
C SER A 74 0.81 4.91 19.63
N PHE A 75 -0.38 4.37 19.33
CA PHE A 75 -1.13 4.65 18.12
C PHE A 75 -2.59 4.97 18.41
N VAL A 76 -3.16 5.80 17.55
CA VAL A 76 -4.61 6.03 17.47
C VAL A 76 -5.11 5.35 16.21
N ASP A 77 -6.11 4.47 16.36
CA ASP A 77 -6.81 3.83 15.24
C ASP A 77 -7.79 4.82 14.60
N ILE A 78 -7.69 4.97 13.28
CA ILE A 78 -8.54 5.84 12.49
C ILE A 78 -9.02 5.08 11.26
N GLU A 79 -10.34 5.02 11.06
CA GLU A 79 -10.96 4.54 9.81
C GLU A 79 -11.58 5.74 9.09
N SER A 80 -11.02 6.13 7.94
CA SER A 80 -11.39 7.34 7.21
C SER A 80 -10.93 7.29 5.75
N ASP A 81 -11.63 7.99 4.85
CA ASP A 81 -11.19 8.17 3.46
C ASP A 81 -9.93 9.05 3.35
N VAL A 82 -9.66 9.88 4.37
CA VAL A 82 -8.50 10.77 4.44
C VAL A 82 -7.87 10.67 5.82
N CYS A 83 -6.57 10.38 5.85
CA CYS A 83 -5.75 10.38 7.07
C CYS A 83 -4.91 11.65 7.15
N ILE A 84 -5.01 12.36 8.28
CA ILE A 84 -4.18 13.53 8.58
C ILE A 84 -3.01 13.07 9.44
N ILE A 85 -1.79 13.22 8.92
CA ILE A 85 -0.57 12.88 9.65
C ILE A 85 -0.05 14.15 10.35
N PRO A 86 0.13 14.16 11.68
CA PRO A 86 0.71 15.30 12.38
C PRO A 86 2.12 15.65 11.88
N PRO A 87 2.54 16.93 11.94
CA PRO A 87 3.88 17.33 11.52
C PRO A 87 4.95 16.57 12.31
N ASN A 88 6.00 16.15 11.60
CA ASN A 88 7.12 15.38 12.16
C ASN A 88 6.72 14.04 12.84
N SER A 89 5.54 13.50 12.51
CA SER A 89 5.05 12.19 12.95
C SER A 89 4.97 11.20 11.77
N PHE A 90 4.40 10.02 12.00
CA PHE A 90 4.14 9.01 10.97
C PHE A 90 2.82 8.27 11.22
N ALA A 91 2.36 7.55 10.20
CA ALA A 91 1.21 6.67 10.28
C ALA A 91 1.52 5.33 9.60
N LEU A 92 0.84 4.29 10.04
CA LEU A 92 0.81 2.98 9.37
C LEU A 92 -0.55 2.81 8.70
N ALA A 93 -0.54 2.14 7.56
CA ALA A 93 -1.73 1.68 6.86
C ALA A 93 -1.43 0.31 6.24
N ARG A 94 -2.45 -0.30 5.66
CA ARG A 94 -2.30 -1.53 4.87
C ARG A 94 -2.67 -1.27 3.42
N THR A 95 -2.23 -2.16 2.54
CA THR A 95 -2.69 -2.16 1.16
C THR A 95 -4.13 -2.67 1.06
N VAL A 96 -4.86 -2.19 0.05
CA VAL A 96 -6.12 -2.84 -0.36
C VAL A 96 -5.82 -4.22 -0.96
N GLU A 97 -4.74 -4.32 -1.73
CA GLU A 97 -4.30 -5.56 -2.34
C GLU A 97 -3.62 -6.51 -1.36
N TYR A 98 -3.95 -7.78 -1.45
CA TYR A 98 -3.26 -8.90 -0.83
C TYR A 98 -2.27 -9.52 -1.82
N PHE A 99 -1.06 -9.85 -1.35
CA PHE A 99 0.02 -10.35 -2.19
C PHE A 99 0.41 -11.78 -1.83
N ARG A 100 0.53 -12.63 -2.85
CA ARG A 100 1.06 -14.01 -2.75
C ARG A 100 2.32 -14.11 -3.60
N ILE A 101 3.45 -13.71 -3.04
CA ILE A 101 4.72 -13.60 -3.78
C ILE A 101 5.28 -15.00 -4.07
N PRO A 102 5.53 -15.37 -5.35
CA PRO A 102 6.15 -16.65 -5.70
C PRO A 102 7.55 -16.79 -5.10
N ARG A 103 7.95 -18.03 -4.76
CA ARG A 103 9.27 -18.30 -4.12
C ARG A 103 10.50 -17.80 -4.87
N ASN A 104 10.39 -17.60 -6.19
CA ASN A 104 11.48 -17.13 -7.05
C ASN A 104 11.40 -15.62 -7.36
N VAL A 105 10.62 -14.86 -6.59
CA VAL A 105 10.37 -13.44 -6.79
C VAL A 105 10.72 -12.66 -5.52
N LEU A 106 11.36 -11.52 -5.71
CA LEU A 106 11.59 -10.50 -4.69
C LEU A 106 10.98 -9.18 -5.20
N THR A 107 10.32 -8.43 -4.32
CA THR A 107 9.71 -7.14 -4.65
C THR A 107 10.40 -6.01 -3.89
N VAL A 108 10.33 -4.81 -4.46
CA VAL A 108 10.75 -3.55 -3.81
C VAL A 108 9.60 -2.57 -3.97
N CYS A 109 9.26 -1.86 -2.90
CA CYS A 109 8.20 -0.85 -2.90
C CYS A 109 8.83 0.54 -2.83
N LEU A 110 8.40 1.46 -3.69
CA LEU A 110 8.88 2.83 -3.76
C LEU A 110 7.69 3.79 -3.65
N GLY A 111 7.91 4.93 -2.99
CA GLY A 111 6.91 5.99 -2.92
C GLY A 111 6.62 6.58 -4.29
N LYS A 112 5.37 6.99 -4.51
CA LYS A 112 4.95 7.70 -5.72
C LYS A 112 5.26 9.19 -5.58
N SER A 113 5.52 9.86 -6.70
CA SER A 113 5.92 11.28 -6.74
C SER A 113 4.78 12.29 -6.61
N THR A 114 3.54 11.84 -6.39
CA THR A 114 2.31 12.67 -6.49
C THR A 114 2.19 13.63 -5.33
#